data_AF-A0A398CMZ0-F1
#
_entry.id   AF-A0A398CMZ0-F1
#
_cell.length_a   1.000
_cell.length_b   1.000
_cell.length_c   1.000
_cell.angle_alpha   90.00
_cell.angle_beta   90.00
_cell.angle_gamma   90.00
#
_symmetry.space_group_name_H-M   'P 1'
#
loop_
_entity.id
_entity.type
_entity.pdbx_description
1 polymer ?
#
loop_
_entity_poly.entity_id
_entity_poly.type
_entity_poly.pdbx_seq_one_letter_code
_entity_poly.pdbx_strand_id
1 'polypeptide(L)'
;MKANLMTRLNRIEGQVRGVKGMIEKDTYCDDVLNQIAAIQSALGSVGKLLLEGHMRSCVIERIQEGESAVIDELLVTINKLMK
;
A
#
# COMPACT_ATOMS: atom_id res chain seq x y z
N MET A 1 -7.99 -7.91 -10.01
CA MET A 1 -6.90 -7.29 -9.22
C MET A 1 -6.65 -5.83 -9.60
N LYS A 2 -6.22 -5.53 -10.84
CA LYS A 2 -5.86 -4.16 -11.28
C LYS A 2 -6.95 -3.11 -11.04
N ALA A 3 -8.20 -3.39 -11.43
CA ALA A 3 -9.32 -2.46 -11.23
C ALA A 3 -9.59 -2.15 -9.75
N ASN A 4 -9.49 -3.15 -8.86
CA ASN A 4 -9.71 -2.96 -7.42
C ASN A 4 -8.62 -2.08 -6.79
N LEU A 5 -7.36 -2.27 -7.19
CA LEU A 5 -6.23 -1.45 -6.74
C LEU A 5 -6.42 0.01 -7.17
N MET A 6 -6.81 0.25 -8.42
CA MET A 6 -7.08 1.61 -8.91
C MET A 6 -8.19 2.30 -8.12
N THR A 7 -9.31 1.61 -7.84
CA THR A 7 -10.39 2.19 -7.02
C THR A 7 -9.91 2.59 -5.63
N ARG A 8 -9.07 1.76 -4.99
CA ARG A 8 -8.50 2.07 -3.66
C ARG A 8 -7.53 3.24 -3.72
N LEU A 9 -6.68 3.29 -4.74
CA LEU A 9 -5.72 4.39 -4.94
C LEU A 9 -6.44 5.72 -5.21
N ASN A 10 -7.48 5.73 -6.04
CA ASN A 10 -8.29 6.94 -6.28
C ASN A 10 -8.94 7.46 -5.00
N ARG A 11 -9.37 6.56 -4.11
CA ARG A 11 -9.90 6.94 -2.78
C ARG A 11 -8.82 7.57 -1.91
N ILE A 12 -7.62 6.97 -1.86
CA ILE A 12 -6.47 7.49 -1.12
C ILE A 12 -6.07 8.87 -1.63
N GLU A 13 -6.03 9.07 -2.95
CA GLU A 13 -5.78 10.38 -3.56
C GLU A 13 -6.80 11.43 -3.10
N GLY A 14 -8.08 11.07 -3.03
CA GLY A 14 -9.12 11.92 -2.46
C GLY A 14 -8.89 12.28 -0.99
N GLN A 15 -8.44 11.32 -0.18
CA GLN A 15 -8.09 11.57 1.23
C GLN A 15 -6.90 12.51 1.35
N VAL A 16 -5.86 12.35 0.53
CA VAL A 16 -4.68 13.26 0.50
C VAL A 16 -5.11 14.68 0.14
N ARG A 17 -5.98 14.86 -0.86
CA ARG A 17 -6.57 16.17 -1.17
C ARG A 17 -7.36 16.74 0.02
N GLY A 18 -8.11 15.88 0.73
CA GLY A 18 -8.82 16.25 1.95
C GLY A 18 -7.89 16.80 3.02
N VAL A 19 -6.78 16.10 3.32
CA VAL A 19 -5.75 16.55 4.26
C VAL A 19 -5.18 17.91 3.88
N LYS A 20 -4.86 18.12 2.59
CA LYS A 20 -4.39 19.43 2.11
C LYS A 20 -5.41 20.54 2.43
N GLY A 21 -6.68 20.31 2.13
CA GLY A 21 -7.75 21.27 2.44
C GLY A 21 -8.00 21.48 3.94
N MET A 22 -7.72 20.50 4.79
CA MET A 22 -7.77 20.67 6.25
C MET A 22 -6.67 21.59 6.76
N ILE A 23 -5.45 21.42 6.23
CA ILE A 23 -4.29 22.28 6.55
C ILE A 23 -4.56 23.71 6.10
N GLU A 24 -5.06 23.91 4.88
CA GLU A 24 -5.40 25.24 4.36
C GLU A 24 -6.48 25.98 5.18
N LYS A 25 -7.28 25.24 5.95
CA LYS A 25 -8.35 25.76 6.80
C LYS A 25 -7.94 25.89 8.28
N ASP A 26 -6.66 25.68 8.60
CA ASP A 26 -6.16 25.65 9.98
C ASP A 26 -6.98 24.71 10.88
N THR A 27 -7.38 23.55 10.33
CA THR A 27 -8.12 22.52 11.07
C THR A 27 -7.29 21.99 12.24
N TYR A 28 -7.96 21.60 13.33
CA TYR A 28 -7.30 21.06 14.52
C TYR A 28 -6.31 19.92 14.19
N CYS A 29 -5.10 20.01 14.74
CA CYS A 29 -3.98 19.14 14.37
C CYS A 29 -4.30 17.65 14.54
N ASP A 30 -4.99 17.27 15.62
CA ASP A 30 -5.31 15.85 15.85
C ASP A 30 -6.23 15.28 14.77
N ASP A 31 -7.15 16.08 14.22
CA ASP A 31 -8.03 15.64 13.13
C ASP A 31 -7.22 15.41 11.84
N VAL A 32 -6.27 16.29 11.56
CA VAL A 32 -5.34 16.13 10.42
C VAL A 32 -4.49 14.87 10.61
N LEU A 33 -3.94 14.65 11.81
CA LEU A 33 -3.15 13.46 12.14
C LEU A 33 -3.98 12.17 12.02
N ASN A 34 -5.25 12.20 12.45
CA ASN A 34 -6.17 11.07 12.30
C ASN A 34 -6.43 10.74 10.82
N GLN A 35 -6.58 11.75 9.95
CA GLN A 35 -6.72 11.52 8.51
C GLN A 35 -5.43 10.97 7.87
N ILE A 36 -4.26 11.44 8.31
CA ILE A 36 -2.98 10.90 7.87
C ILE A 36 -2.85 9.42 8.27
N ALA A 37 -3.20 9.06 9.50
CA ALA A 37 -3.20 7.67 9.96
C ALA A 37 -4.17 6.79 9.15
N ALA A 38 -5.34 7.32 8.79
CA ALA A 38 -6.29 6.63 7.92
C ALA A 38 -5.72 6.39 6.50
N ILE A 39 -4.99 7.36 5.95
CA ILE A 39 -4.29 7.22 4.66
C ILE A 39 -3.20 6.15 4.73
N GLN A 40 -2.37 6.16 5.78
CA GLN A 40 -1.32 5.15 5.99
C GLN A 40 -1.92 3.74 6.06
N SER A 41 -3.00 3.56 6.83
CA SER A 41 -3.71 2.27 6.92
C SER A 41 -4.28 1.82 5.56
N ALA A 42 -4.86 2.75 4.80
CA ALA A 42 -5.37 2.47 3.46
C ALA A 42 -4.25 2.06 2.48
N LEU A 43 -3.10 2.73 2.51
CA LEU A 43 -1.91 2.37 1.74
C LEU A 43 -1.38 0.99 2.13
N GLY A 44 -1.31 0.68 3.43
CA GLY A 44 -0.92 -0.65 3.92
C GLY A 44 -1.84 -1.75 3.38
N SER A 45 -3.16 -1.50 3.33
CA SER A 45 -4.12 -2.44 2.74
C SER A 45 -3.88 -2.66 1.23
N VAL A 46 -3.55 -1.61 0.48
CA VAL A 46 -3.19 -1.72 -0.95
C VAL A 46 -1.91 -2.52 -1.13
N GLY A 47 -0.88 -2.22 -0.32
CA GLY A 47 0.40 -2.94 -0.34
C GLY A 47 0.23 -4.43 -0.08
N LYS A 48 -0.57 -4.80 0.93
CA LYS A 48 -0.89 -6.21 1.24
C LYS A 48 -1.57 -6.93 0.07
N LEU A 49 -2.55 -6.29 -0.57
CA LEU A 49 -3.26 -6.89 -1.70
C LEU A 49 -2.35 -7.08 -2.92
N LEU A 50 -1.46 -6.11 -3.19
CA LEU A 50 -0.48 -6.21 -4.26
C LEU A 50 0.55 -7.32 -3.99
N LEU A 51 1.03 -7.41 -2.74
CA LEU A 51 1.94 -8.47 -2.30
C LEU A 51 1.31 -9.85 -2.45
N GLU A 52 0.06 -10.03 -2.03
CA GLU A 52 -0.66 -11.30 -2.22
C GLU A 52 -0.73 -11.70 -3.70
N GLY A 53 -1.04 -10.73 -4.58
CA GLY A 53 -1.02 -10.96 -6.03
C GLY A 53 0.34 -11.40 -6.54
N HIS A 54 1.40 -10.69 -6.13
CA HIS A 54 2.78 -11.01 -6.53
C HIS A 54 3.22 -12.40 -6.06
N MET A 55 2.87 -12.78 -4.82
CA MET A 55 3.17 -14.10 -4.28
C MET A 55 2.45 -15.21 -5.05
N ARG A 56 1.18 -14.99 -5.45
CA ARG A 56 0.37 -16.00 -6.14
C ARG A 56 0.70 -16.17 -7.62
N SER A 57 1.38 -15.23 -8.25
CA SER A 57 1.79 -15.32 -9.65
C SER A 57 3.31 -15.44 -9.79
N CYS A 58 4.02 -14.32 -9.76
CA CYS A 58 5.42 -14.24 -10.18
C CYS A 58 6.34 -15.07 -9.28
N VAL A 59 6.09 -15.09 -7.97
CA VAL A 59 6.93 -15.83 -7.02
C VAL A 59 6.74 -17.34 -7.20
N ILE A 60 5.50 -17.81 -7.33
CA ILE A 60 5.21 -19.24 -7.55
C ILE A 60 5.81 -19.71 -8.87
N GLU A 61 5.65 -18.94 -9.95
CA GLU A 61 6.21 -19.26 -11.27
C GLU A 61 7.74 -19.41 -11.20
N ARG A 62 8.45 -18.43 -10.64
CA ARG A 62 9.92 -18.47 -10.51
C ARG A 62 10.43 -19.61 -9.63
N ILE A 63 9.71 -19.94 -8.54
CA ILE A 63 10.06 -21.10 -7.71
C ILE A 63 9.92 -22.41 -8.50
N GLN A 64 8.87 -22.55 -9.32
CA GLN A 64 8.67 -23.73 -10.18
C GLN A 64 9.75 -23.86 -11.25
N GLU A 65 10.32 -22.75 -11.70
CA GLU A 65 11.45 -22.69 -12.63
C GLU A 65 12.82 -22.96 -11.94
N GLY A 66 12.82 -23.16 -10.61
CA GLY A 66 14.03 -23.44 -9.82
C GLY A 66 14.77 -22.19 -9.33
N GLU A 67 14.20 -21.00 -9.51
CA GLU A 67 14.81 -19.73 -9.10
C GLU A 67 14.49 -19.38 -7.64
N SER A 68 15.07 -20.12 -6.69
CA SER A 68 14.83 -19.91 -5.24
C SER A 68 15.25 -18.52 -4.72
N ALA A 69 16.15 -17.82 -5.42
CA ALA A 69 16.60 -16.46 -5.08
C ALA A 69 15.46 -15.42 -5.04
N VAL A 70 14.33 -15.69 -5.70
CA VAL A 70 13.13 -14.83 -5.62
C VAL A 70 12.61 -14.66 -4.19
N ILE A 71 12.88 -15.62 -3.30
CA ILE A 71 12.50 -15.53 -1.88
C ILE A 71 13.28 -14.42 -1.17
N ASP A 72 14.56 -14.24 -1.47
CA ASP A 72 15.37 -13.19 -0.86
C ASP A 72 14.88 -11.79 -1.30
N GLU A 73 14.53 -11.64 -2.58
CA GLU A 73 13.91 -10.41 -3.11
C GLU A 73 12.56 -10.11 -2.41
N LEU A 74 11.76 -11.15 -2.19
CA LEU A 74 10.48 -11.03 -1.48
C LEU A 74 10.68 -10.60 -0.02
N LEU A 75 11.65 -11.17 0.69
CA LEU A 75 11.97 -10.82 2.08
C LEU A 75 12.40 -9.35 2.21
N VAL A 76 13.21 -8.84 1.27
CA VAL A 76 13.58 -7.42 1.22
C VAL A 76 12.33 -6.54 1.06
N THR A 77 11.38 -6.95 0.23
CA THR A 77 10.15 -6.20 -0.03
C THR A 77 9.23 -6.20 1.19
N ILE A 78 9.03 -7.36 1.83
CA ILE A 78 8.20 -7.50 3.05
C ILE A 78 8.75 -6.63 4.18
N ASN A 79 10.07 -6.64 4.40
CA ASN A 79 10.70 -5.82 5.43
C ASN A 79 10.49 -4.31 5.24
N LYS A 80 10.29 -3.83 4.00
CA LYS A 80 9.95 -2.43 3.73
C LYS A 80 8.48 -2.11 4.05
N LEU A 81 7.59 -3.09 3.87
CA LEU A 81 6.15 -2.93 4.11
C LEU A 81 5.74 -3.09 5.59
N MET A 82 6.60 -3.67 6.42
CA MET A 82 6.38 -3.86 7.86
C MET A 82 6.92 -2.71 8.73
N LYS A 83 7.55 -1.71 8.13
CA LYS A 83 7.97 -0.48 8.82
C LYS A 83 6.82 0.51 8.90
#